data_AF-A0A1H0K1V8-F1
#
_entry.id   AF-A0A1H0K1V8-F1
#
_cell.length_a   1.000
_cell.length_b   1.000
_cell.length_c   1.000
_cell.angle_alpha   90.00
_cell.angle_beta   90.00
_cell.angle_gamma   90.00
#
_symmetry.space_group_name_H-M   'P 1'
#
loop_
_entity.id
_entity.type
_entity.pdbx_description
1 polymer ?
#
loop_
_entity_poly.entity_id
_entity_poly.type
_entity_poly.pdbx_seq_one_letter_code
_entity_poly.pdbx_strand_id
1 'polypeptide(L)'
;MELHESLYELGLTSGRTVFDDADLLRAALDDYLDEGAASTGDINLLVDAVRLGAFRMMLTTIDSGAEPTRAVEAAGELLARDRGTSDVNATRWACAVLGFAVGKVSATDVRRFDRHSTQPRPTDPPPSTTQAPAYAPVSPTGPPPMSPPASPHPSAYPTAYPTAYPAASYPPGQQPAKRGPWLVVGIVAAVLVVAGGILTAVLLSGGDGKESADDDPTSGPTDPSTGATDPSSASTPTGNNIAGNGYSFALPDAWQDVTADVLAGGEAGATDLAVAWGSSLEAARANLIVETGFASGETDPEALREQWESNMSTATGATPEDNGTENFDGETAIAIKIARINENGIAIEQFGYLAIHDGDLYSVILSAEAGDEKAQQAFTDILDSWTWSS
;
A
#
# COMPACT_ATOMS: atom_id res chain seq x y z
N MET A 1 18.12 -0.54 -4.98
CA MET A 1 16.68 -0.79 -5.06
C MET A 1 16.48 -2.29 -5.07
N GLU A 2 15.67 -2.78 -4.15
CA GLU A 2 15.30 -4.19 -4.12
C GLU A 2 14.29 -4.50 -5.24
N LEU A 3 14.26 -5.74 -5.73
CA LEU A 3 13.42 -6.10 -6.88
C LEU A 3 11.92 -5.80 -6.66
N HIS A 4 11.41 -5.95 -5.44
CA HIS A 4 10.02 -5.67 -5.11
C HIS A 4 9.67 -4.17 -5.18
N GLU A 5 10.62 -3.30 -4.86
CA GLU A 5 10.48 -1.85 -5.01
C GLU A 5 10.40 -1.46 -6.49
N SER A 6 11.28 -2.04 -7.32
CA SER A 6 11.24 -1.82 -8.78
C SER A 6 9.94 -2.32 -9.41
N LEU A 7 9.40 -3.46 -8.93
CA LEU A 7 8.10 -3.96 -9.37
C LEU A 7 6.95 -3.05 -8.94
N TYR A 8 7.00 -2.51 -7.72
CA TYR A 8 6.01 -1.52 -7.27
C TYR A 8 6.02 -0.28 -8.17
N GLU A 9 7.20 0.26 -8.47
CA GLU A 9 7.36 1.40 -9.38
C GLU A 9 6.89 1.10 -10.80
N LEU A 10 7.18 -0.10 -11.30
CA LEU A 10 6.65 -0.59 -12.57
C LEU A 10 5.11 -0.55 -12.58
N GLY A 11 4.48 -0.99 -11.49
CA GLY A 11 3.04 -0.97 -11.31
C GLY A 11 2.44 0.44 -11.32
N LEU A 12 3.15 1.41 -10.75
CA LEU A 12 2.75 2.82 -10.79
C LEU A 12 2.89 3.41 -12.21
N THR A 13 3.98 3.10 -12.91
CA THR A 13 4.30 3.69 -14.22
C THR A 13 3.50 3.08 -15.36
N SER A 14 3.36 1.75 -15.36
CA SER A 14 2.71 0.99 -16.44
C SER A 14 1.25 0.63 -16.13
N GLY A 15 0.78 0.93 -14.93
CA GLY A 15 -0.52 0.53 -14.41
C GLY A 15 -0.52 -0.90 -13.86
N ARG A 16 -1.30 -1.11 -12.78
CA ARG A 16 -1.36 -2.40 -12.07
C ARG A 16 -1.88 -3.56 -12.92
N THR A 17 -2.55 -3.29 -14.04
CA THR A 17 -3.01 -4.32 -14.99
C THR A 17 -1.85 -5.07 -15.65
N VAL A 18 -0.62 -4.55 -15.58
CA VAL A 18 0.59 -5.26 -16.04
C VAL A 18 0.74 -6.62 -15.34
N PHE A 19 0.28 -6.74 -14.08
CA PHE A 19 0.39 -7.97 -13.30
C PHE A 19 -0.74 -8.98 -13.56
N ASP A 20 -1.74 -8.63 -14.36
CA ASP A 20 -2.86 -9.52 -14.69
C ASP A 20 -2.55 -10.45 -15.88
N ASP A 21 -1.52 -10.13 -16.67
CA ASP A 21 -1.12 -10.85 -17.87
C ASP A 21 0.37 -11.19 -17.82
N ALA A 22 0.70 -12.48 -17.90
CA ALA A 22 2.07 -12.96 -17.77
C ALA A 22 2.98 -12.55 -18.93
N ASP A 23 2.44 -12.42 -20.15
CA ASP A 23 3.20 -12.00 -21.32
C ASP A 23 3.48 -10.50 -21.26
N LEU A 24 2.49 -9.72 -20.82
CA LEU A 24 2.65 -8.28 -20.59
C LEU A 24 3.66 -8.01 -19.45
N LEU A 25 3.54 -8.72 -18.33
CA LEU A 25 4.51 -8.64 -17.23
C LEU A 25 5.91 -8.99 -17.71
N ARG A 26 6.06 -10.07 -18.50
CA ARG A 26 7.37 -10.49 -19.01
C ARG A 26 8.01 -9.39 -19.87
N ALA A 27 7.25 -8.80 -20.77
CA ALA A 27 7.72 -7.71 -21.64
C ALA A 27 8.08 -6.47 -20.81
N ALA A 28 7.23 -6.09 -19.87
CA ALA A 28 7.47 -4.96 -18.99
C ALA A 28 8.75 -5.13 -18.14
N LEU A 29 9.00 -6.35 -17.61
CA LEU A 29 10.22 -6.63 -16.86
C LEU A 29 11.48 -6.59 -17.73
N ASP A 30 11.41 -6.99 -18.99
CA ASP A 30 12.54 -6.88 -19.93
C ASP A 30 12.87 -5.43 -20.26
N ASP A 31 11.86 -4.56 -20.38
CA ASP A 31 12.05 -3.15 -20.70
C ASP A 31 12.44 -2.29 -19.49
N TYR A 32 11.99 -2.69 -18.29
CA TYR A 32 12.09 -1.87 -17.09
C TYR A 32 13.28 -2.22 -16.17
N LEU A 33 13.68 -3.49 -16.10
CA LEU A 33 14.77 -3.91 -15.21
C LEU A 33 16.13 -3.77 -15.91
N ASP A 34 17.08 -3.16 -15.20
CA ASP A 34 18.48 -3.13 -15.64
C ASP A 34 19.05 -4.56 -15.80
N GLU A 35 19.99 -4.72 -16.73
CA GLU A 35 20.70 -5.99 -16.93
C GLU A 35 21.36 -6.44 -15.61
N GLY A 36 20.82 -7.52 -15.03
CA GLY A 36 21.33 -8.12 -13.79
C GLY A 36 20.61 -7.69 -12.51
N ALA A 37 19.61 -6.81 -12.57
CA ALA A 37 18.78 -6.46 -11.41
C ALA A 37 18.00 -7.66 -10.85
N ALA A 38 17.66 -8.62 -11.71
CA ALA A 38 17.07 -9.90 -11.34
C ALA A 38 17.70 -11.04 -12.15
N SER A 39 17.79 -12.23 -11.55
CA SER A 39 18.20 -13.40 -12.31
C SER A 39 17.09 -13.83 -13.29
N THR A 40 17.45 -14.48 -14.40
CA THR A 40 16.46 -15.07 -15.32
C THR A 40 15.53 -16.06 -14.60
N GLY A 41 16.02 -16.73 -13.55
CA GLY A 41 15.21 -17.62 -12.72
C GLY A 41 14.11 -16.88 -11.96
N ASP A 42 14.43 -15.69 -11.41
CA ASP A 42 13.49 -14.85 -10.66
C ASP A 42 12.39 -14.29 -11.56
N ILE A 43 12.80 -13.75 -12.71
CA ILE A 43 11.87 -13.21 -13.70
C ILE A 43 10.89 -14.31 -14.14
N ASN A 44 11.41 -15.50 -14.48
CA ASN A 44 10.55 -16.64 -14.84
C ASN A 44 9.65 -17.06 -13.69
N LEU A 45 10.08 -16.90 -12.44
CA LEU A 45 9.29 -17.26 -11.27
C LEU A 45 8.15 -16.29 -11.00
N LEU A 46 8.39 -14.99 -11.13
CA LEU A 46 7.35 -13.96 -11.07
C LEU A 46 6.32 -14.14 -12.19
N VAL A 47 6.79 -14.33 -13.43
CA VAL A 47 5.92 -14.57 -14.59
C VAL A 47 5.10 -15.85 -14.43
N ASP A 48 5.70 -16.92 -13.91
CA ASP A 48 4.99 -18.18 -13.65
C ASP A 48 3.92 -18.03 -12.56
N ALA A 49 4.14 -17.20 -11.54
CA ALA A 49 3.16 -16.94 -10.49
C ALA A 49 1.88 -16.30 -11.06
N VAL A 50 2.02 -15.40 -12.05
CA VAL A 50 0.89 -14.81 -12.78
C VAL A 50 0.29 -15.84 -13.75
N ARG A 51 1.12 -16.47 -14.59
CA ARG A 51 0.69 -17.40 -15.64
C ARG A 51 -0.10 -18.59 -15.10
N LEU A 52 0.31 -19.12 -13.95
CA LEU A 52 -0.32 -20.27 -13.30
C LEU A 52 -1.46 -19.86 -12.35
N GLY A 53 -1.74 -18.56 -12.23
CA GLY A 53 -2.88 -18.04 -11.47
C GLY A 53 -2.70 -18.04 -9.95
N ALA A 54 -1.50 -18.36 -9.44
CA ALA A 54 -1.20 -18.32 -8.02
C ALA A 54 -1.34 -16.90 -7.46
N PHE A 55 -0.84 -15.90 -8.20
CA PHE A 55 -0.96 -14.49 -7.82
C PHE A 55 -2.42 -14.03 -7.72
N ARG A 56 -3.24 -14.33 -8.73
CA ARG A 56 -4.67 -13.98 -8.74
C ARG A 56 -5.44 -14.63 -7.59
N MET A 57 -5.14 -15.89 -7.29
CA MET A 57 -5.74 -16.62 -6.16
C MET A 57 -5.38 -15.96 -4.82
N MET A 58 -4.11 -15.58 -4.64
CA MET A 58 -3.65 -14.84 -3.47
C MET A 58 -4.44 -13.55 -3.28
N LEU A 59 -4.54 -12.70 -4.32
CA LEU A 59 -5.29 -11.44 -4.25
C LEU A 59 -6.76 -11.66 -3.90
N THR A 60 -7.41 -12.63 -4.55
CA THR A 60 -8.82 -12.97 -4.25
C THR A 60 -9.02 -13.40 -2.79
N THR A 61 -8.02 -14.08 -2.22
CA THR A 61 -8.04 -14.53 -0.82
C THR A 61 -7.88 -13.35 0.13
N ILE A 62 -6.93 -12.45 -0.13
CA ILE A 62 -6.73 -11.20 0.64
C ILE A 62 -7.99 -10.32 0.57
N ASP A 63 -8.55 -10.12 -0.63
CA ASP A 63 -9.76 -9.31 -0.83
C ASP A 63 -11.00 -9.91 -0.15
N SER A 64 -10.97 -11.21 0.17
CA SER A 64 -12.00 -11.87 0.99
C SER A 64 -11.79 -11.70 2.51
N GLY A 65 -10.82 -10.87 2.92
CA GLY A 65 -10.48 -10.58 4.31
C GLY A 65 -9.51 -11.57 4.95
N ALA A 66 -8.79 -12.38 4.16
CA ALA A 66 -7.75 -13.23 4.70
C ALA A 66 -6.47 -12.43 5.00
N GLU A 67 -5.73 -12.87 6.01
CA GLU A 67 -4.44 -12.27 6.38
C GLU A 67 -3.40 -12.47 5.24
N PRO A 68 -2.66 -11.42 4.81
CA PRO A 68 -1.75 -11.48 3.67
C PRO A 68 -0.67 -12.55 3.75
N THR A 69 -0.01 -12.73 4.90
CA THR A 69 1.02 -13.77 5.07
C THR A 69 0.45 -15.16 4.76
N ARG A 70 -0.71 -15.50 5.29
CA ARG A 70 -1.38 -16.79 5.05
C ARG A 70 -1.76 -16.96 3.58
N ALA A 71 -2.23 -15.90 2.92
CA ALA A 71 -2.54 -15.95 1.51
C ALA A 71 -1.29 -16.21 0.65
N VAL A 72 -0.17 -15.57 0.98
CA VAL A 72 1.14 -15.80 0.34
C VAL A 72 1.62 -17.23 0.56
N GLU A 73 1.54 -17.75 1.79
CA GLU A 73 1.94 -19.14 2.09
C GLU A 73 1.18 -20.15 1.22
N ALA A 74 -0.15 -20.02 1.16
CA ALA A 74 -1.03 -20.90 0.40
C ALA A 74 -0.81 -20.78 -1.12
N ALA A 75 -0.64 -19.56 -1.63
CA ALA A 75 -0.39 -19.32 -3.05
C ALA A 75 0.99 -19.81 -3.49
N GLY A 76 2.02 -19.62 -2.66
CA GLY A 76 3.35 -20.15 -2.92
C GLY A 76 3.39 -21.68 -2.92
N GLU A 77 2.66 -22.35 -2.03
CA GLU A 77 2.52 -23.81 -2.04
C GLU A 77 1.83 -24.33 -3.30
N LEU A 78 0.74 -23.66 -3.71
CA LEU A 78 0.04 -23.96 -4.96
C LEU A 78 0.98 -23.82 -6.16
N LEU A 79 1.72 -22.72 -6.23
CA LEU A 79 2.69 -22.45 -7.29
C LEU A 79 3.81 -23.49 -7.33
N ALA A 80 4.34 -23.90 -6.16
CA ALA A 80 5.37 -24.92 -6.09
C ALA A 80 4.89 -26.27 -6.64
N ARG A 81 3.65 -26.67 -6.26
CA ARG A 81 3.02 -27.89 -6.76
C ARG A 81 2.82 -27.85 -8.27
N ASP A 82 2.27 -26.76 -8.78
CA ASP A 82 1.91 -26.64 -10.20
C ASP A 82 3.16 -26.52 -11.10
N ARG A 83 4.26 -25.95 -10.58
CA ARG A 83 5.58 -25.98 -11.22
C ARG A 83 6.33 -27.31 -11.07
N GLY A 84 5.91 -28.18 -10.16
CA GLY A 84 6.62 -29.40 -9.82
C GLY A 84 8.00 -29.15 -9.17
N THR A 85 8.14 -28.07 -8.40
CA THR A 85 9.37 -27.74 -7.65
C THR A 85 9.21 -28.07 -6.17
N SER A 86 10.32 -28.45 -5.52
CA SER A 86 10.39 -28.59 -4.06
C SER A 86 10.74 -27.28 -3.34
N ASP A 87 11.11 -26.24 -4.09
CA ASP A 87 11.49 -24.94 -3.51
C ASP A 87 10.25 -24.06 -3.26
N VAL A 88 9.58 -24.34 -2.15
CA VAL A 88 8.37 -23.62 -1.71
C VAL A 88 8.70 -22.20 -1.24
N ASN A 89 9.91 -21.96 -0.74
CA ASN A 89 10.28 -20.62 -0.28
C ASN A 89 10.43 -19.66 -1.45
N ALA A 90 11.08 -20.08 -2.54
CA ALA A 90 11.18 -19.26 -3.74
C ALA A 90 9.80 -18.90 -4.30
N THR A 91 8.85 -19.85 -4.33
CA THR A 91 7.51 -19.58 -4.84
C THR A 91 6.69 -18.66 -3.93
N ARG A 92 6.82 -18.79 -2.61
CA ARG A 92 6.22 -17.84 -1.64
C ARG A 92 6.80 -16.45 -1.78
N TRP A 93 8.12 -16.34 -1.92
CA TRP A 93 8.80 -15.07 -2.20
C TRP A 93 8.22 -14.38 -3.43
N ALA A 94 8.08 -15.10 -4.55
CA ALA A 94 7.54 -14.52 -5.77
C ALA A 94 6.09 -14.04 -5.62
N CYS A 95 5.25 -14.79 -4.90
CA CYS A 95 3.90 -14.34 -4.55
C CYS A 95 3.93 -13.08 -3.66
N ALA A 96 4.79 -13.04 -2.64
CA ALA A 96 4.95 -11.87 -1.78
C ALA A 96 5.39 -10.63 -2.55
N VAL A 97 6.41 -10.77 -3.41
CA VAL A 97 6.94 -9.69 -4.25
C VAL A 97 5.87 -9.10 -5.16
N LEU A 98 5.07 -9.95 -5.83
CA LEU A 98 3.96 -9.47 -6.65
C LEU A 98 2.84 -8.84 -5.80
N GLY A 99 2.57 -9.39 -4.61
CA GLY A 99 1.62 -8.82 -3.67
C GLY A 99 2.04 -7.43 -3.20
N PHE A 100 3.33 -7.24 -2.93
CA PHE A 100 3.90 -5.95 -2.59
C PHE A 100 3.81 -4.97 -3.75
N ALA A 101 4.11 -5.42 -4.98
CA ALA A 101 4.02 -4.58 -6.17
C ALA A 101 2.62 -3.98 -6.39
N VAL A 102 1.56 -4.62 -5.87
CA VAL A 102 0.19 -4.11 -5.92
C VAL A 102 -0.32 -3.58 -4.57
N GLY A 103 0.56 -3.37 -3.59
CA GLY A 103 0.20 -2.80 -2.28
C GLY A 103 -0.72 -3.68 -1.43
N LYS A 104 -0.66 -5.01 -1.61
CA LYS A 104 -1.49 -5.99 -0.88
C LYS A 104 -0.70 -6.82 0.13
N VAL A 105 0.61 -6.72 0.12
CA VAL A 105 1.54 -7.42 1.01
C VAL A 105 2.60 -6.42 1.45
N SER A 106 2.98 -6.44 2.73
CA SER A 106 3.97 -5.52 3.29
C SER A 106 5.40 -5.88 2.88
N ALA A 107 6.34 -4.93 2.94
CA ALA A 107 7.76 -5.23 2.71
C ALA A 107 8.33 -6.21 3.74
N THR A 108 7.82 -6.17 4.97
CA THR A 108 8.18 -7.11 6.04
C THR A 108 7.88 -8.55 5.63
N ASP A 109 6.73 -8.79 5.01
CA ASP A 109 6.37 -10.12 4.51
C ASP A 109 7.22 -10.55 3.32
N VAL A 110 7.55 -9.63 2.40
CA VAL A 110 8.49 -9.94 1.30
C VAL A 110 9.84 -10.41 1.86
N ARG A 111 10.40 -9.68 2.83
CA ARG A 111 11.68 -10.01 3.48
C ARG A 111 11.61 -11.31 4.28
N ARG A 112 10.45 -11.62 4.86
CA ARG A 112 10.20 -12.88 5.58
C ARG A 112 10.37 -14.10 4.67
N PHE A 113 9.95 -14.01 3.42
CA PHE A 113 10.07 -15.09 2.44
C PHE A 113 11.35 -15.04 1.61
N ASP A 114 12.23 -14.06 1.84
CA ASP A 114 13.47 -13.94 1.09
C ASP A 114 14.33 -15.22 1.19
N ARG A 115 14.62 -15.79 0.02
CA ARG A 115 15.45 -16.97 -0.17
C ARG A 115 16.90 -16.77 0.27
N HIS A 116 17.39 -15.52 0.26
CA HIS A 116 18.75 -15.20 0.66
C HIS A 116 18.89 -15.10 2.18
N SER A 117 17.83 -14.74 2.87
CA SER A 117 17.80 -14.60 4.33
C SER A 117 17.73 -15.96 5.07
N THR A 118 17.22 -17.01 4.41
CA THR A 118 17.03 -18.34 5.02
C THR A 118 18.16 -19.33 4.79
N GLN A 119 19.31 -18.93 4.22
CA GLN A 119 20.47 -19.81 4.19
C GLN A 119 20.89 -20.07 5.65
N PRO A 120 20.76 -21.32 6.16
CA PRO A 120 21.08 -21.59 7.55
C PRO A 120 22.54 -21.17 7.76
N ARG A 121 22.73 -20.24 8.72
CA ARG A 121 24.08 -19.94 9.23
C ARG A 121 24.74 -21.29 9.46
N PRO A 122 25.94 -21.54 8.89
CA PRO A 122 26.61 -22.82 9.04
C PRO A 122 26.56 -23.19 10.52
N THR A 123 25.77 -24.20 10.87
CA THR A 123 25.70 -24.67 12.24
C THR A 123 27.12 -25.06 12.60
N ASP A 124 27.65 -24.47 13.68
CA ASP A 124 28.94 -24.88 14.22
C ASP A 124 29.04 -26.41 14.20
N PRO A 125 30.18 -26.97 13.78
CA PRO A 125 30.31 -28.41 13.63
C PRO A 125 29.84 -29.07 14.94
N PRO A 126 28.95 -30.08 14.86
CA PRO A 126 28.41 -30.70 16.06
C PRO A 126 29.57 -31.15 16.95
N PRO A 127 29.49 -30.96 18.28
CA PRO A 127 30.52 -31.47 19.17
C PRO A 127 30.66 -32.96 18.92
N SER A 128 31.89 -33.40 18.65
CA SER A 128 32.27 -34.78 18.35
C SER A 128 31.69 -35.73 19.41
N THR A 129 30.51 -36.27 19.16
CA THR A 129 29.92 -37.29 20.02
C THR A 129 30.54 -38.63 19.66
N THR A 130 31.12 -39.25 20.68
CA THR A 130 31.75 -40.56 20.62
C THR A 130 30.79 -41.59 20.02
N GLN A 131 31.26 -42.21 18.93
CA GLN A 131 30.59 -43.21 18.12
C GLN A 131 30.04 -44.38 18.96
N ALA A 132 28.73 -44.58 18.96
CA ALA A 132 28.10 -45.81 19.48
C ALA A 132 28.25 -46.95 18.45
N PRO A 133 28.38 -48.22 18.89
CA PRO A 133 28.69 -49.35 18.02
C PRO A 133 27.55 -49.66 17.03
N ALA A 134 27.96 -50.01 15.81
CA ALA A 134 27.12 -50.34 14.68
C ALA A 134 26.26 -51.59 14.93
N TYR A 135 24.94 -51.46 14.76
CA TYR A 135 24.03 -52.60 14.59
C TYR A 135 24.01 -53.05 13.13
N ALA A 136 24.00 -54.36 12.94
CA ALA A 136 24.01 -55.02 11.64
C ALA A 136 22.71 -54.77 10.84
N PRO A 137 22.79 -54.69 9.50
CA PRO A 137 21.62 -54.47 8.65
C PRO A 137 20.73 -55.72 8.60
N VAL A 138 19.46 -55.56 8.98
CA VAL A 138 18.41 -56.56 8.80
C VAL A 138 17.79 -56.33 7.42
N SER A 139 17.83 -57.33 6.54
CA SER A 139 17.23 -57.29 5.19
C SER A 139 15.71 -57.41 5.27
N PRO A 140 14.91 -56.47 4.71
CA PRO A 140 13.48 -56.67 4.56
C PRO A 140 13.20 -57.47 3.27
N THR A 141 12.83 -58.74 3.42
CA THR A 141 12.26 -59.56 2.34
C THR A 141 10.73 -59.38 2.36
N GLY A 142 10.24 -58.37 1.64
CA GLY A 142 8.80 -58.12 1.47
C GLY A 142 8.32 -58.54 0.06
N PRO A 143 7.18 -59.25 -0.09
CA PRO A 143 6.62 -59.62 -1.38
C PRO A 143 6.10 -58.40 -2.18
N PRO A 144 6.02 -58.50 -3.52
CA PRO A 144 5.68 -57.37 -4.39
C PRO A 144 4.21 -56.92 -4.21
N PRO A 145 3.93 -55.61 -4.33
CA PRO A 145 2.56 -55.09 -4.28
C PRO A 145 1.76 -55.50 -5.53
N MET A 146 0.54 -56.02 -5.30
CA MET A 146 -0.44 -56.33 -6.33
C MET A 146 -0.97 -55.05 -6.98
N SER A 147 -1.14 -55.08 -8.29
CA SER A 147 -1.74 -54.01 -9.10
C SER A 147 -3.22 -53.80 -8.75
N PRO A 148 -3.71 -52.56 -8.65
CA PRO A 148 -5.14 -52.29 -8.47
C PRO A 148 -5.94 -52.51 -9.79
N PRO A 149 -7.22 -52.93 -9.70
CA PRO A 149 -8.08 -53.14 -10.85
C PRO A 149 -8.51 -51.82 -11.51
N ALA A 150 -8.59 -51.85 -12.85
CA ALA A 150 -9.05 -50.75 -13.69
C ALA A 150 -10.53 -50.42 -13.43
N SER A 151 -10.82 -49.14 -13.17
CA SER A 151 -12.19 -48.61 -13.11
C SER A 151 -12.72 -48.32 -14.53
N PRO A 152 -13.98 -48.68 -14.85
CA PRO A 152 -14.60 -48.35 -16.13
C PRO A 152 -15.00 -46.86 -16.22
N HIS A 153 -14.72 -46.26 -17.36
CA HIS A 153 -15.19 -44.93 -17.77
C HIS A 153 -16.72 -44.91 -17.98
N PRO A 154 -17.46 -43.93 -17.42
CA PRO A 154 -18.78 -43.59 -17.91
C PRO A 154 -18.72 -42.58 -19.06
N SER A 155 -19.56 -42.86 -20.05
CA SER A 155 -19.71 -42.16 -21.32
C SER A 155 -20.51 -40.85 -21.21
N ALA A 156 -20.15 -39.92 -22.09
CA ALA A 156 -20.93 -38.91 -22.81
C ALA A 156 -22.32 -38.47 -22.32
N TYR A 157 -22.51 -37.14 -22.25
CA TYR A 157 -23.74 -36.47 -22.67
C TYR A 157 -23.40 -35.20 -23.47
N PRO A 158 -24.03 -34.98 -24.63
CA PRO A 158 -24.19 -33.65 -25.24
C PRO A 158 -25.51 -33.02 -24.76
N THR A 159 -25.65 -31.69 -24.80
CA THR A 159 -26.83 -30.96 -25.33
C THR A 159 -26.64 -29.44 -25.13
N ALA A 160 -26.89 -28.71 -26.21
CA ALA A 160 -26.79 -27.26 -26.38
C ALA A 160 -28.02 -26.50 -25.85
N TYR A 161 -27.85 -25.21 -25.51
CA TYR A 161 -28.86 -24.15 -25.69
C TYR A 161 -28.18 -22.78 -25.83
N PRO A 162 -28.44 -22.00 -26.92
CA PRO A 162 -28.26 -20.55 -26.93
C PRO A 162 -29.59 -19.85 -26.68
N THR A 163 -29.64 -18.98 -25.67
CA THR A 163 -30.80 -18.09 -25.44
C THR A 163 -30.36 -16.65 -25.61
N ALA A 164 -30.81 -16.05 -26.72
CA ALA A 164 -30.69 -14.64 -27.01
C ALA A 164 -31.63 -13.83 -26.11
N TYR A 165 -31.13 -12.76 -25.51
CA TYR A 165 -31.94 -11.73 -24.84
C TYR A 165 -32.09 -10.51 -25.78
N PRO A 166 -33.30 -9.94 -25.92
CA PRO A 166 -33.50 -8.70 -26.66
C PRO A 166 -33.04 -7.48 -25.86
N ALA A 167 -32.38 -6.56 -26.56
CA ALA A 167 -31.95 -5.26 -26.06
C ALA A 167 -33.15 -4.35 -25.74
N ALA A 168 -33.18 -3.81 -24.52
CA ALA A 168 -34.10 -2.75 -24.13
C ALA A 168 -33.47 -1.38 -24.46
N SER A 169 -34.10 -0.66 -25.39
CA SER A 169 -33.80 0.72 -25.73
C SER A 169 -34.45 1.67 -24.72
N TYR A 170 -33.64 2.47 -24.00
CA TYR A 170 -34.11 3.61 -23.23
C TYR A 170 -33.84 4.92 -24.00
N PRO A 171 -34.78 5.89 -24.00
CA PRO A 171 -34.59 7.21 -24.60
C PRO A 171 -33.73 8.12 -23.71
N PRO A 172 -32.93 9.04 -24.29
CA PRO A 172 -32.14 10.00 -23.52
C PRO A 172 -33.03 11.17 -23.05
N GLY A 173 -33.34 11.19 -21.75
CA GLY A 173 -33.91 12.35 -21.09
C GLY A 173 -32.79 13.28 -20.60
N GLN A 174 -32.48 14.33 -21.36
CA GLN A 174 -31.64 15.42 -20.90
C GLN A 174 -32.40 16.23 -19.83
N GLN A 175 -31.90 16.22 -18.59
CA GLN A 175 -32.29 17.20 -17.59
C GLN A 175 -31.22 18.30 -17.52
N PRO A 176 -31.63 19.59 -17.49
CA PRO A 176 -30.69 20.69 -17.31
C PRO A 176 -30.20 20.71 -15.86
N ALA A 177 -28.93 20.41 -15.65
CA ALA A 177 -28.29 20.52 -14.34
C ALA A 177 -28.32 22.00 -13.88
N LYS A 178 -29.02 22.25 -12.77
CA LYS A 178 -28.96 23.51 -12.04
C LYS A 178 -27.54 23.65 -11.48
N ARG A 179 -26.86 24.73 -11.84
CA ARG A 179 -25.56 25.11 -11.29
C ARG A 179 -25.74 25.54 -9.83
N GLY A 180 -25.50 24.61 -8.90
CA GLY A 180 -25.18 24.91 -7.51
C GLY A 180 -23.73 25.37 -7.38
N PRO A 181 -23.33 25.98 -6.25
CA PRO A 181 -22.00 26.54 -6.08
C PRO A 181 -20.94 25.43 -5.94
N TRP A 182 -20.45 24.97 -7.09
CA TRP A 182 -19.14 24.41 -7.42
C TRP A 182 -17.97 25.01 -6.61
N LEU A 183 -17.42 24.24 -5.66
CA LEU A 183 -16.33 24.69 -4.79
C LEU A 183 -15.03 23.86 -4.93
N VAL A 184 -15.06 22.61 -5.44
CA VAL A 184 -13.98 21.64 -5.12
C VAL A 184 -13.24 20.99 -6.32
N VAL A 185 -13.55 21.30 -7.58
CA VAL A 185 -12.91 20.62 -8.73
C VAL A 185 -11.38 20.84 -8.83
N GLY A 186 -10.82 21.86 -8.17
CA GLY A 186 -9.36 22.11 -8.16
C GLY A 186 -8.57 21.53 -6.98
N ILE A 187 -9.20 20.73 -6.09
CA ILE A 187 -8.55 20.25 -4.85
C ILE A 187 -8.00 18.82 -4.99
N VAL A 188 -8.64 17.95 -5.76
CA VAL A 188 -8.33 16.51 -5.78
C VAL A 188 -7.10 16.19 -6.64
N ALA A 189 -6.94 16.83 -7.80
CA ALA A 189 -5.78 16.63 -8.69
C ALA A 189 -4.42 17.06 -8.07
N ALA A 190 -4.45 17.84 -7.00
CA ALA A 190 -3.29 18.44 -6.36
C ALA A 190 -2.71 17.65 -5.18
N VAL A 191 -3.32 16.54 -4.79
CA VAL A 191 -2.88 15.74 -3.64
C VAL A 191 -2.24 14.43 -4.09
N LEU A 192 -2.73 13.87 -5.21
CA LEU A 192 -2.47 12.51 -5.72
C LEU A 192 -1.06 12.19 -6.23
N VAL A 193 -0.19 13.18 -6.36
CA VAL A 193 1.17 13.00 -6.93
C VAL A 193 2.19 12.67 -5.84
N VAL A 194 1.83 12.80 -4.57
CA VAL A 194 2.80 12.93 -3.48
C VAL A 194 3.47 11.62 -3.10
N ALA A 195 2.73 10.51 -2.95
CA ALA A 195 3.37 9.22 -2.66
C ALA A 195 4.07 8.58 -3.88
N GLY A 196 3.67 8.92 -5.12
CA GLY A 196 4.37 8.48 -6.33
C GLY A 196 5.72 9.18 -6.55
N GLY A 197 5.79 10.48 -6.26
CA GLY A 197 7.02 11.27 -6.42
C GLY A 197 8.12 10.98 -5.40
N ILE A 198 7.79 10.37 -4.25
CA ILE A 198 8.78 9.98 -3.23
C ILE A 198 9.72 8.87 -3.77
N LEU A 199 9.21 7.97 -4.61
CA LEU A 199 10.06 6.93 -5.20
C LEU A 199 10.99 7.47 -6.30
N THR A 200 10.54 8.46 -7.09
CA THR A 200 11.27 8.90 -8.29
C THR A 200 12.46 9.83 -8.01
N ALA A 201 12.42 10.66 -6.97
CA ALA A 201 13.50 11.65 -6.74
C ALA A 201 14.75 11.06 -6.07
N VAL A 202 14.63 9.97 -5.30
CA VAL A 202 15.79 9.28 -4.70
C VAL A 202 16.71 8.66 -5.79
N LEU A 203 16.18 8.37 -6.97
CA LEU A 203 16.95 7.90 -8.12
C LEU A 203 17.72 8.99 -8.88
N LEU A 204 17.37 10.27 -8.70
CA LEU A 204 17.99 11.38 -9.46
C LEU A 204 18.98 12.23 -8.65
N SER A 205 19.01 12.11 -7.32
CA SER A 205 19.93 12.87 -6.45
C SER A 205 21.26 12.16 -6.16
N GLY A 206 21.73 11.35 -7.12
CA GLY A 206 23.07 10.76 -7.11
C GLY A 206 24.15 11.72 -7.65
N GLY A 207 24.58 12.69 -6.84
CA GLY A 207 25.91 13.30 -6.96
C GLY A 207 25.98 14.73 -7.51
N ASP A 208 26.21 15.69 -6.61
CA ASP A 208 27.45 16.48 -6.62
C ASP A 208 27.59 17.25 -5.31
N GLY A 209 28.68 16.98 -4.60
CA GLY A 209 28.97 17.60 -3.31
C GLY A 209 29.22 19.11 -3.43
N LYS A 210 28.66 19.86 -2.49
CA LYS A 210 29.22 21.15 -2.07
C LYS A 210 29.15 21.28 -0.56
N GLU A 211 30.35 21.30 0.04
CA GLU A 211 30.59 21.79 1.38
C GLU A 211 30.04 23.21 1.53
N SER A 212 29.41 23.50 2.66
CA SER A 212 29.35 24.85 3.20
C SER A 212 29.49 24.79 4.71
N ALA A 213 30.36 25.67 5.19
CA ALA A 213 30.87 25.76 6.53
C ALA A 213 29.97 26.58 7.46
N ASP A 214 30.15 26.32 8.76
CA ASP A 214 30.04 27.18 9.95
C ASP A 214 28.79 28.05 10.16
N ASP A 215 28.08 27.86 11.30
CA ASP A 215 28.38 28.59 12.55
C ASP A 215 27.41 28.20 13.69
N ASP A 216 27.99 27.93 14.86
CA ASP A 216 27.33 27.82 16.18
C ASP A 216 27.10 29.24 16.75
N PRO A 217 25.95 29.52 17.39
CA PRO A 217 26.08 29.78 18.83
C PRO A 217 24.90 29.28 19.68
N THR A 218 25.23 28.40 20.62
CA THR A 218 24.95 28.47 22.06
C THR A 218 23.90 29.52 22.51
N SER A 219 22.76 29.04 23.04
CA SER A 219 21.96 29.75 24.05
C SER A 219 21.22 28.75 24.94
N GLY A 220 21.33 28.94 26.26
CA GLY A 220 21.02 27.95 27.30
C GLY A 220 19.52 27.79 27.63
N PRO A 221 19.17 26.74 28.41
CA PRO A 221 17.78 26.47 28.75
C PRO A 221 17.33 27.35 29.92
N THR A 222 16.25 28.10 29.69
CA THR A 222 15.44 28.70 30.75
C THR A 222 14.22 27.81 30.94
N ASP A 223 14.04 27.36 32.16
CA ASP A 223 13.00 26.45 32.65
C ASP A 223 11.72 27.26 32.98
N PRO A 224 10.54 26.95 32.41
CA PRO A 224 9.28 27.34 33.01
C PRO A 224 8.46 26.10 33.38
N SER A 225 8.39 25.89 34.70
CA SER A 225 7.28 25.26 35.41
C SER A 225 5.93 25.60 34.78
N THR A 226 5.22 24.58 34.30
CA THR A 226 3.82 24.67 33.88
C THR A 226 2.99 23.61 34.60
N GLY A 227 1.92 24.09 35.22
CA GLY A 227 1.07 23.33 36.12
C GLY A 227 0.23 22.28 35.40
N ALA A 228 0.00 21.17 36.12
CA ALA A 228 -0.90 20.11 35.74
C ALA A 228 -2.28 20.66 35.35
N THR A 229 -2.64 20.48 34.09
CA THR A 229 -3.98 20.71 33.57
C THR A 229 -4.80 19.46 33.80
N ASP A 230 -6.01 19.64 34.34
CA ASP A 230 -7.02 18.60 34.58
C ASP A 230 -7.34 17.87 33.27
N PRO A 231 -7.39 16.53 33.21
CA PRO A 231 -7.72 15.83 31.97
C PRO A 231 -9.18 16.11 31.60
N SER A 232 -9.36 16.98 30.61
CA SER A 232 -10.63 17.19 29.92
C SER A 232 -11.13 15.84 29.43
N SER A 233 -12.35 15.48 29.80
CA SER A 233 -13.00 14.24 29.40
C SER A 233 -13.20 14.24 27.89
N ALA A 234 -12.29 13.59 27.16
CA ALA A 234 -12.42 13.32 25.74
C ALA A 234 -13.74 12.59 25.51
N SER A 235 -14.61 13.20 24.72
CA SER A 235 -15.88 12.59 24.32
C SER A 235 -15.54 11.48 23.34
N THR A 236 -15.80 10.22 23.68
CA THR A 236 -15.57 9.11 22.74
C THR A 236 -16.42 9.34 21.49
N PRO A 237 -15.82 9.50 20.30
CA PRO A 237 -16.58 9.68 19.07
C PRO A 237 -17.46 8.44 18.85
N THR A 238 -18.75 8.67 18.61
CA THR A 238 -19.77 7.62 18.40
C THR A 238 -19.94 7.25 16.92
N GLY A 239 -18.98 7.67 16.09
CA GLY A 239 -18.99 7.52 14.64
C GLY A 239 -18.83 6.07 14.17
N ASN A 240 -19.21 5.83 12.91
CA ASN A 240 -18.89 4.56 12.24
C ASN A 240 -17.37 4.45 12.08
N ASN A 241 -16.78 3.34 12.51
CA ASN A 241 -15.37 3.08 12.26
C ASN A 241 -15.17 2.78 10.77
N ILE A 242 -14.21 3.45 10.15
CA ILE A 242 -13.77 3.20 8.78
C ILE A 242 -12.30 2.76 8.80
N ALA A 243 -11.92 1.92 7.84
CA ALA A 243 -10.57 1.37 7.75
C ALA A 243 -10.01 1.54 6.34
N GLY A 244 -8.71 1.80 6.28
CA GLY A 244 -7.91 1.73 5.07
C GLY A 244 -6.88 0.59 5.17
N ASN A 245 -5.84 0.66 4.34
CA ASN A 245 -4.73 -0.29 4.41
C ASN A 245 -3.82 0.07 5.59
N GLY A 246 -3.87 -0.69 6.68
CA GLY A 246 -2.95 -0.50 7.82
C GLY A 246 -3.47 0.40 8.95
N TYR A 247 -4.68 0.93 8.85
CA TYR A 247 -5.25 1.81 9.87
C TYR A 247 -6.78 1.80 9.90
N SER A 248 -7.35 2.33 10.98
CA SER A 248 -8.77 2.67 11.09
C SER A 248 -9.00 3.90 11.97
N PHE A 249 -10.14 4.56 11.82
CA PHE A 249 -10.53 5.69 12.67
C PHE A 249 -12.05 5.85 12.73
N ALA A 250 -12.54 6.57 13.74
CA ALA A 250 -13.95 6.88 13.87
C ALA A 250 -14.33 8.06 12.97
N LEU A 251 -15.27 7.85 12.05
CA LEU A 251 -15.71 8.89 11.14
C LEU A 251 -16.71 9.84 11.84
N PRO A 252 -16.46 11.16 11.89
CA PRO A 252 -17.36 12.10 12.56
C PRO A 252 -18.74 12.15 11.89
N ASP A 253 -19.75 12.61 12.65
CA ASP A 253 -21.09 12.80 12.10
C ASP A 253 -21.07 13.73 10.88
N ALA A 254 -21.90 13.41 9.88
CA ALA A 254 -22.01 14.10 8.59
C ALA A 254 -20.81 13.94 7.62
N TRP A 255 -19.77 13.21 8.01
CA TRP A 255 -18.76 12.73 7.06
C TRP A 255 -19.19 11.41 6.41
N GLN A 256 -18.78 11.21 5.16
CA GLN A 256 -19.08 10.00 4.38
C GLN A 256 -17.83 9.50 3.67
N ASP A 257 -17.73 8.19 3.53
CA ASP A 257 -16.77 7.54 2.63
C ASP A 257 -17.16 7.81 1.18
N VAL A 258 -16.24 8.44 0.45
CA VAL A 258 -16.39 8.78 -0.98
C VAL A 258 -15.27 8.14 -1.80
N THR A 259 -14.56 7.17 -1.24
CA THR A 259 -13.38 6.53 -1.87
C THR A 259 -13.73 5.95 -3.24
N ALA A 260 -14.87 5.27 -3.36
CA ALA A 260 -15.30 4.68 -4.63
C ALA A 260 -15.49 5.73 -5.74
N ASP A 261 -15.99 6.92 -5.41
CA ASP A 261 -16.19 8.01 -6.37
C ASP A 261 -14.86 8.60 -6.84
N VAL A 262 -13.91 8.77 -5.91
CA VAL A 262 -12.54 9.24 -6.22
C VAL A 262 -11.82 8.26 -7.15
N LEU A 263 -11.85 6.97 -6.81
CA LEU A 263 -11.20 5.93 -7.62
C LEU A 263 -11.85 5.82 -9.01
N ALA A 264 -13.18 5.97 -9.11
CA ALA A 264 -13.89 5.96 -10.38
C ALA A 264 -13.56 7.16 -11.28
N GLY A 265 -13.11 8.28 -10.70
CA GLY A 265 -12.67 9.47 -11.43
C GLY A 265 -11.38 9.29 -12.24
N GLY A 266 -10.71 8.14 -12.15
CA GLY A 266 -9.39 7.91 -12.73
C GLY A 266 -8.25 8.54 -11.92
N GLU A 267 -8.59 9.06 -10.75
CA GLU A 267 -7.71 9.72 -9.78
C GLU A 267 -7.19 8.72 -8.73
N ALA A 268 -7.14 7.44 -9.10
CA ALA A 268 -6.85 6.32 -8.22
C ALA A 268 -5.37 6.15 -7.84
N GLY A 269 -4.57 7.22 -7.83
CA GLY A 269 -3.11 7.20 -7.70
C GLY A 269 -2.60 6.44 -6.48
N ALA A 270 -2.25 7.17 -5.42
CA ALA A 270 -1.87 6.59 -4.14
C ALA A 270 -2.97 6.67 -3.08
N THR A 271 -4.16 7.15 -3.46
CA THR A 271 -5.31 7.24 -2.55
C THR A 271 -5.72 5.86 -2.10
N ASP A 272 -5.68 5.70 -0.78
CA ASP A 272 -6.23 4.54 -0.10
C ASP A 272 -7.67 4.81 0.35
N LEU A 273 -7.89 5.98 0.96
CA LEU A 273 -9.20 6.37 1.49
C LEU A 273 -9.49 7.85 1.20
N ALA A 274 -10.74 8.15 0.88
CA ALA A 274 -11.23 9.52 0.80
C ALA A 274 -12.57 9.66 1.52
N VAL A 275 -12.66 10.64 2.42
CA VAL A 275 -13.90 10.97 3.14
C VAL A 275 -14.24 12.44 2.95
N ALA A 276 -15.53 12.74 2.92
CA ALA A 276 -16.05 14.09 2.68
C ALA A 276 -17.06 14.48 3.75
N TRP A 277 -16.98 15.72 4.24
CA TRP A 277 -18.05 16.35 5.00
C TRP A 277 -19.19 16.75 4.05
N GLY A 278 -20.05 15.79 3.73
CA GLY A 278 -21.10 15.89 2.73
C GLY A 278 -21.33 14.56 2.02
N SER A 279 -21.99 14.60 0.86
CA SER A 279 -22.29 13.40 0.07
C SER A 279 -21.34 13.16 -1.11
N SER A 280 -20.46 14.10 -1.44
CA SER A 280 -19.45 13.97 -2.49
C SER A 280 -18.34 15.00 -2.27
N LEU A 281 -17.18 14.83 -2.92
CA LEU A 281 -16.10 15.81 -2.85
C LEU A 281 -16.51 17.16 -3.42
N GLU A 282 -17.26 17.20 -4.53
CA GLU A 282 -17.62 18.46 -5.21
C GLU A 282 -18.51 19.38 -4.38
N ALA A 283 -19.33 18.78 -3.51
CA ALA A 283 -20.26 19.47 -2.63
C ALA A 283 -19.80 19.51 -1.17
N ALA A 284 -18.61 18.97 -0.87
CA ALA A 284 -18.11 18.86 0.48
C ALA A 284 -17.75 20.22 1.06
N ARG A 285 -18.03 20.40 2.34
CA ARG A 285 -17.50 21.54 3.12
C ARG A 285 -16.01 21.38 3.39
N ALA A 286 -15.59 20.14 3.65
CA ALA A 286 -14.22 19.74 3.87
C ALA A 286 -14.06 18.29 3.40
N ASN A 287 -12.85 17.88 3.05
CA ASN A 287 -12.53 16.51 2.72
C ASN A 287 -11.21 16.09 3.36
N LEU A 288 -11.06 14.80 3.58
CA LEU A 288 -9.84 14.17 4.06
C LEU A 288 -9.47 13.07 3.08
N ILE A 289 -8.22 13.07 2.65
CA ILE A 289 -7.64 12.04 1.79
C ILE A 289 -6.50 11.39 2.58
N VAL A 290 -6.48 10.07 2.57
CA VAL A 290 -5.34 9.28 3.03
C VAL A 290 -4.68 8.66 1.81
N GLU A 291 -3.39 8.94 1.65
CA GLU A 291 -2.54 8.31 0.67
C GLU A 291 -1.55 7.38 1.36
N THR A 292 -1.35 6.21 0.77
CA THR A 292 -0.39 5.22 1.25
C THR A 292 0.71 5.03 0.23
N GLY A 293 1.95 4.95 0.69
CA GLY A 293 3.12 4.65 -0.12
C GLY A 293 4.11 3.79 0.63
N PHE A 294 5.26 3.51 0.02
CA PHE A 294 6.33 2.77 0.68
C PHE A 294 7.37 3.74 1.23
N ALA A 295 7.76 3.59 2.49
CA ALA A 295 8.76 4.46 3.13
C ALA A 295 10.21 4.16 2.66
N SER A 296 10.42 3.18 1.77
CA SER A 296 11.76 2.86 1.24
C SER A 296 12.77 2.47 2.33
N GLY A 297 12.27 1.88 3.42
CA GLY A 297 13.08 1.49 4.58
C GLY A 297 13.33 2.62 5.59
N GLU A 298 12.88 3.85 5.30
CA GLU A 298 12.90 4.92 6.30
C GLU A 298 11.93 4.63 7.44
N THR A 299 12.33 5.05 8.64
CA THR A 299 11.52 4.94 9.87
C THR A 299 11.25 6.30 10.50
N ASP A 300 11.93 7.34 10.03
CA ASP A 300 11.75 8.72 10.50
C ASP A 300 11.08 9.54 9.38
N PRO A 301 9.85 10.04 9.58
CA PRO A 301 9.16 10.84 8.57
C PRO A 301 9.91 12.13 8.23
N GLU A 302 10.75 12.65 9.13
CA GLU A 302 11.56 13.85 8.88
C GLU A 302 12.56 13.63 7.72
N ALA A 303 13.07 12.41 7.56
CA ALA A 303 13.96 12.05 6.44
C ALA A 303 13.28 12.18 5.07
N LEU A 304 11.94 12.16 5.03
CA LEU A 304 11.14 12.26 3.82
C LEU A 304 10.46 13.63 3.66
N ARG A 305 10.63 14.55 4.62
CA ARG A 305 9.96 15.87 4.65
C ARG A 305 10.18 16.68 3.38
N GLU A 306 11.43 16.93 3.01
CA GLU A 306 11.77 17.83 1.89
C GLU A 306 11.13 17.34 0.58
N GLN A 307 11.17 16.04 0.35
CA GLN A 307 10.59 15.42 -0.83
C GLN A 307 9.06 15.47 -0.80
N TRP A 308 8.46 15.18 0.35
CA TRP A 308 7.02 15.28 0.54
C TRP A 308 6.50 16.72 0.34
N GLU A 309 7.16 17.71 0.92
CA GLU A 309 6.85 19.13 0.74
C GLU A 309 7.02 19.59 -0.71
N SER A 310 8.08 19.13 -1.40
CA SER A 310 8.30 19.41 -2.83
C SER A 310 7.15 18.86 -3.69
N ASN A 311 6.71 17.64 -3.42
CA ASN A 311 5.59 17.03 -4.14
C ASN A 311 4.28 17.78 -3.85
N MET A 312 4.03 18.14 -2.60
CA MET A 312 2.86 18.94 -2.19
C MET A 312 2.85 20.32 -2.86
N SER A 313 4.01 20.97 -2.92
CA SER A 313 4.18 22.25 -3.60
C SER A 313 3.88 22.16 -5.09
N THR A 314 4.43 21.13 -5.74
CA THR A 314 4.21 20.87 -7.17
C THR A 314 2.74 20.62 -7.48
N ALA A 315 2.08 19.83 -6.63
CA ALA A 315 0.74 19.37 -6.88
C ALA A 315 -0.31 20.47 -6.55
N THR A 316 -0.10 21.24 -5.48
CA THR A 316 -1.02 22.34 -5.09
C THR A 316 -0.74 23.68 -5.75
N GLY A 317 0.47 23.88 -6.27
CA GLY A 317 0.96 25.18 -6.76
C GLY A 317 1.19 26.21 -5.63
N ALA A 318 1.24 25.77 -4.37
CA ALA A 318 1.41 26.60 -3.18
C ALA A 318 2.52 26.06 -2.28
N THR A 319 3.26 26.94 -1.62
CA THR A 319 4.36 26.54 -0.74
C THR A 319 3.83 25.97 0.58
N PRO A 320 4.20 24.74 0.96
CA PRO A 320 3.93 24.23 2.31
C PRO A 320 4.66 25.04 3.37
N GLU A 321 3.98 25.29 4.47
CA GLU A 321 4.55 25.87 5.68
C GLU A 321 4.71 24.73 6.71
N ASP A 322 5.90 24.63 7.31
CA ASP A 322 6.12 23.71 8.43
C ASP A 322 5.15 24.05 9.58
N ASN A 323 4.40 23.05 10.00
CA ASN A 323 3.40 23.16 11.07
C ASN A 323 3.78 22.27 12.26
N GLY A 324 5.04 21.87 12.35
CA GLY A 324 5.60 21.14 13.48
C GLY A 324 5.47 19.62 13.36
N THR A 325 5.19 18.98 14.49
CA THR A 325 5.03 17.53 14.61
C THR A 325 3.80 17.22 15.46
N GLU A 326 3.18 16.08 15.19
CA GLU A 326 2.02 15.56 15.90
C GLU A 326 2.23 14.08 16.20
N ASN A 327 1.48 13.52 17.14
CA ASN A 327 1.53 12.10 17.41
C ASN A 327 0.11 11.52 17.39
N PHE A 328 -0.15 10.53 16.55
CA PHE A 328 -1.41 9.81 16.55
C PHE A 328 -1.19 8.30 16.61
N ASP A 329 -1.80 7.70 17.62
CA ASP A 329 -1.64 6.29 18.02
C ASP A 329 -0.17 5.84 18.20
N GLY A 330 0.66 6.71 18.79
CA GLY A 330 2.05 6.40 19.13
C GLY A 330 3.06 6.70 18.02
N GLU A 331 2.60 6.87 16.78
CA GLU A 331 3.48 7.22 15.66
C GLU A 331 3.70 8.73 15.58
N THR A 332 4.95 9.13 15.33
CA THR A 332 5.28 10.54 15.10
C THR A 332 4.94 10.89 13.66
N ALA A 333 4.28 12.03 13.47
CA ALA A 333 3.99 12.58 12.16
C ALA A 333 4.56 13.99 12.04
N ILE A 334 5.11 14.32 10.88
CA ILE A 334 5.45 15.70 10.54
C ILE A 334 4.20 16.39 9.98
N ALA A 335 4.04 17.67 10.30
CA ALA A 335 2.85 18.44 9.94
C ALA A 335 3.21 19.59 9.01
N ILE A 336 2.39 19.81 7.99
CA ILE A 336 2.45 20.99 7.11
C ILE A 336 1.10 21.67 7.03
N LYS A 337 1.14 22.96 6.71
CA LYS A 337 -0.02 23.77 6.35
C LYS A 337 0.17 24.33 4.95
N ILE A 338 -0.86 24.27 4.11
CA ILE A 338 -0.87 24.89 2.80
C ILE A 338 -2.06 25.85 2.73
N ALA A 339 -1.81 27.13 2.55
CA ALA A 339 -2.85 28.14 2.35
C ALA A 339 -2.84 28.60 0.88
N ARG A 340 -3.98 28.52 0.21
CA ARG A 340 -4.11 28.96 -1.19
C ARG A 340 -5.49 29.51 -1.52
N ILE A 341 -5.60 30.19 -2.66
CA ILE A 341 -6.88 30.61 -3.24
C ILE A 341 -7.15 29.71 -4.45
N ASN A 342 -8.28 29.00 -4.46
CA ASN A 342 -8.64 28.15 -5.59
C ASN A 342 -9.12 28.97 -6.80
N GLU A 343 -9.40 28.28 -7.92
CA GLU A 343 -9.86 28.92 -9.17
C GLU A 343 -11.18 29.72 -9.02
N ASN A 344 -11.95 29.46 -7.96
CA ASN A 344 -13.20 30.15 -7.65
C ASN A 344 -13.00 31.37 -6.73
N GLY A 345 -11.76 31.71 -6.37
CA GLY A 345 -11.47 32.83 -5.48
C GLY A 345 -11.72 32.52 -4.00
N ILE A 346 -11.83 31.24 -3.63
CA ILE A 346 -12.11 30.81 -2.26
C ILE A 346 -10.80 30.45 -1.59
N ALA A 347 -10.58 31.00 -0.39
CA ALA A 347 -9.43 30.69 0.43
C ALA A 347 -9.58 29.27 1.01
N ILE A 348 -8.61 28.42 0.75
CA ILE A 348 -8.53 27.03 1.20
C ILE A 348 -7.31 26.91 2.09
N GLU A 349 -7.48 26.21 3.21
CA GLU A 349 -6.40 25.71 4.06
C GLU A 349 -6.37 24.19 3.98
N GLN A 350 -5.18 23.65 3.77
CA GLN A 350 -4.92 22.23 3.83
C GLN A 350 -3.95 21.94 4.97
N PHE A 351 -4.22 20.87 5.73
CA PHE A 351 -3.40 20.40 6.84
C PHE A 351 -2.97 18.98 6.49
N GLY A 352 -1.67 18.78 6.28
CA GLY A 352 -1.09 17.49 5.94
C GLY A 352 -0.31 16.94 7.11
N TYR A 353 -0.44 15.63 7.33
CA TYR A 353 0.43 14.86 8.21
C TYR A 353 1.11 13.75 7.42
N LEU A 354 2.40 13.54 7.67
CA LEU A 354 3.16 12.42 7.13
C LEU A 354 3.67 11.55 8.27
N ALA A 355 3.23 10.29 8.30
CA ALA A 355 3.63 9.28 9.27
C ALA A 355 4.23 8.07 8.55
N ILE A 356 5.02 7.28 9.27
CA ILE A 356 5.50 5.97 8.83
C ILE A 356 5.01 4.93 9.84
N HIS A 357 4.39 3.86 9.36
CA HIS A 357 3.97 2.75 10.20
C HIS A 357 4.28 1.43 9.49
N ASP A 358 4.98 0.52 10.16
CA ASP A 358 5.40 -0.80 9.63
C ASP A 358 6.13 -0.77 8.26
N GLY A 359 6.81 0.34 7.97
CA GLY A 359 7.56 0.56 6.73
C GLY A 359 6.72 1.13 5.58
N ASP A 360 5.44 1.36 5.82
CA ASP A 360 4.55 2.07 4.91
C ASP A 360 4.46 3.55 5.31
N LEU A 361 4.32 4.39 4.30
CA LEU A 361 4.21 5.84 4.41
C LEU A 361 2.74 6.24 4.29
N TYR A 362 2.28 7.10 5.19
CA TYR A 362 0.91 7.59 5.26
C TYR A 362 0.88 9.11 5.16
N SER A 363 0.24 9.64 4.13
CA SER A 363 -0.05 11.07 4.01
C SER A 363 -1.53 11.32 4.26
N VAL A 364 -1.84 11.95 5.40
CA VAL A 364 -3.21 12.23 5.84
C VAL A 364 -3.48 13.73 5.68
N ILE A 365 -4.41 14.09 4.79
CA ILE A 365 -4.55 15.47 4.33
C ILE A 365 -5.99 15.92 4.47
N LEU A 366 -6.23 16.91 5.33
CA LEU A 366 -7.48 17.66 5.38
C LEU A 366 -7.42 18.82 4.39
N SER A 367 -8.50 19.06 3.66
CA SER A 367 -8.74 20.30 2.89
C SER A 367 -10.05 20.95 3.32
N ALA A 368 -10.02 22.23 3.69
CA ALA A 368 -11.21 22.99 4.12
C ALA A 368 -11.13 24.47 3.70
N GLU A 369 -12.25 25.20 3.77
CA GLU A 369 -12.22 26.66 3.65
C GLU A 369 -11.38 27.27 4.78
N ALA A 370 -10.62 28.33 4.48
CA ALA A 370 -9.74 28.97 5.44
C ALA A 370 -10.52 29.46 6.68
N GLY A 371 -10.03 29.11 7.87
CA GLY A 371 -10.69 29.44 9.14
C GLY A 371 -11.90 28.56 9.50
N ASP A 372 -12.11 27.42 8.82
CA ASP A 372 -13.15 26.46 9.21
C ASP A 372 -12.74 25.64 10.46
N GLU A 373 -12.91 26.26 11.64
CA GLU A 373 -12.61 25.65 12.94
C GLU A 373 -13.34 24.31 13.17
N LYS A 374 -14.52 24.13 12.58
CA LYS A 374 -15.27 22.87 12.74
C LYS A 374 -14.65 21.73 11.93
N ALA A 375 -14.18 22.02 10.71
CA ALA A 375 -13.47 21.05 9.90
C ALA A 375 -12.15 20.64 10.56
N GLN A 376 -11.43 21.62 11.12
CA GLN A 376 -10.18 21.37 11.85
C GLN A 376 -10.42 20.52 13.11
N GLN A 377 -11.45 20.84 13.91
CA GLN A 377 -11.80 20.02 15.06
C GLN A 377 -12.18 18.59 14.67
N ALA A 378 -12.98 18.41 13.61
CA ALA A 378 -13.34 17.08 13.12
C ALA A 378 -12.11 16.29 12.66
N PHE A 379 -11.09 16.97 12.13
CA PHE A 379 -9.83 16.32 11.77
C PHE A 379 -9.03 15.91 13.00
N THR A 380 -8.95 16.75 14.02
CA THR A 380 -8.36 16.37 15.31
C THR A 380 -9.09 15.16 15.91
N ASP A 381 -10.42 15.15 15.89
CA ASP A 381 -11.20 14.01 16.39
C ASP A 381 -10.91 12.71 15.61
N ILE A 382 -10.65 12.81 14.30
CA ILE A 382 -10.23 11.67 13.47
C ILE A 382 -8.87 11.17 13.91
N LEU A 383 -7.87 12.05 14.04
CA LEU A 383 -6.51 11.69 14.46
C LEU A 383 -6.48 11.11 15.88
N ASP A 384 -7.26 11.67 16.80
CA ASP A 384 -7.40 11.17 18.18
C ASP A 384 -8.02 9.77 18.25
N SER A 385 -8.84 9.42 17.26
CA SER A 385 -9.48 8.10 17.14
C SER A 385 -8.72 7.12 16.26
N TRP A 386 -7.57 7.54 15.71
CA TRP A 386 -6.77 6.72 14.82
C TRP A 386 -6.27 5.47 15.55
N THR A 387 -6.20 4.37 14.82
CA THR A 387 -5.62 3.12 15.32
C THR A 387 -4.90 2.41 14.18
N TRP A 388 -3.63 2.08 14.39
CA TRP A 388 -2.85 1.29 13.45
C TRP A 388 -3.19 -0.20 13.52
N SER A 389 -3.22 -0.87 12.38
CA SER A 389 -3.43 -2.32 12.30
C SER A 389 -2.14 -3.02 11.92
N SER A 390 -1.69 -3.93 12.80
CA SER A 390 -0.50 -4.79 12.65
C SER A 390 -0.68 -5.92 11.64
#